data_AF-A0A925ZQ88-F1
#
_entry.id   AF-A0A925ZQ88-F1
#
_cell.length_a   1.000
_cell.length_b   1.000
_cell.length_c   1.000
_cell.angle_alpha   90.00
_cell.angle_beta   90.00
_cell.angle_gamma   90.00
#
_symmetry.space_group_name_H-M   'P 1'
#
loop_
_entity.id
_entity.type
_entity.pdbx_description
1 polymer ?
#
loop_
_entity_poly.entity_id
_entity_poly.type
_entity_poly.pdbx_seq_one_letter_code
_entity_poly.pdbx_strand_id
1 'polypeptide(L)'
;MATSMTVAGVLTLLVACIHAWLGGREILRPTLAAPLHPVVRATQEVAWHIITWHFAVLGLALLASAWLVPSAAPATAAITGASALGYALMFVVLGMRRFGDPWHMPQWVLFAPLAAITLVAPHVDVHALVWLRPVAAGLGALLFVAISALHFGWAGGASFPARDHDALIAAAVGSKVGSKMPGGVATVVVAIGLLMFALCTAALGGLVRPFMPEPWLRAAGYAMIVIFSLRCIIGFFEAVLRPSIVGTPYMRLSRMVYSPLAGLLALLVACAMLR
;
A
#
# COMPACT_ATOMS: atom_id res chain seq x y z
N MET A 1 -19.58 3.62 -11.97
CA MET A 1 -20.15 2.80 -10.88
C MET A 1 -19.71 1.34 -10.92
N ALA A 2 -19.91 0.58 -12.00
CA ALA A 2 -19.50 -0.84 -12.05
C ALA A 2 -17.99 -1.07 -11.78
N THR A 3 -17.11 -0.23 -12.37
CA THR A 3 -15.66 -0.32 -12.13
C THR A 3 -15.28 -0.04 -10.68
N SER A 4 -15.84 1.00 -10.06
CA SER A 4 -15.57 1.35 -8.66
C SER A 4 -16.08 0.26 -7.70
N MET A 5 -17.24 -0.33 -7.98
CA MET A 5 -17.76 -1.47 -7.22
C MET A 5 -16.89 -2.72 -7.38
N THR A 6 -16.38 -2.98 -8.58
CA THR A 6 -15.46 -4.11 -8.82
C THR A 6 -14.17 -3.94 -8.02
N VAL A 7 -13.56 -2.75 -8.08
CA VAL A 7 -12.35 -2.43 -7.31
C VAL A 7 -12.62 -2.55 -5.81
N ALA A 8 -13.69 -1.95 -5.31
CA ALA A 8 -14.07 -2.04 -3.90
C ALA A 8 -14.32 -3.48 -3.46
N GLY A 9 -15.00 -4.28 -4.28
CA GLY A 9 -15.28 -5.69 -4.01
C GLY A 9 -13.99 -6.50 -3.87
N VAL A 10 -13.07 -6.36 -4.84
CA VAL A 10 -11.76 -7.03 -4.78
C VAL A 10 -10.97 -6.59 -3.55
N LEU A 11 -10.90 -5.29 -3.26
CA LEU A 11 -10.20 -4.78 -2.07
C LEU A 11 -10.80 -5.32 -0.76
N THR A 12 -12.13 -5.40 -0.67
CA THR A 12 -12.82 -5.94 0.52
C THR A 12 -12.49 -7.42 0.71
N LEU A 13 -12.43 -8.21 -0.38
CA LEU A 13 -12.01 -9.62 -0.31
C LEU A 13 -10.54 -9.78 0.07
N LEU A 14 -9.66 -8.92 -0.43
CA LEU A 14 -8.26 -8.89 -0.02
C LEU A 14 -8.14 -8.59 1.48
N VAL A 15 -8.92 -7.63 2.00
CA VAL A 15 -8.99 -7.36 3.45
C VAL A 15 -9.48 -8.59 4.23
N ALA A 16 -10.47 -9.33 3.71
CA ALA A 16 -10.92 -10.58 4.32
C ALA A 16 -9.78 -11.62 4.40
N CYS A 17 -9.00 -11.79 3.33
CA CYS A 17 -7.85 -12.70 3.31
C CYS A 17 -6.73 -12.26 4.28
N ILE A 18 -6.39 -10.96 4.29
CA ILE A 18 -5.39 -10.38 5.20
C ILE A 18 -5.83 -10.61 6.65
N HIS A 19 -7.10 -10.32 6.96
CA HIS A 19 -7.67 -10.56 8.28
C HIS A 19 -7.56 -12.05 8.63
N ALA A 20 -8.09 -12.95 7.80
CA ALA A 20 -8.10 -14.39 8.09
C ALA A 20 -6.70 -14.97 8.35
N TRP A 21 -5.71 -14.64 7.52
CA TRP A 21 -4.38 -15.25 7.59
C TRP A 21 -3.37 -14.45 8.38
N LEU A 22 -3.10 -13.20 7.97
CA LEU A 22 -2.05 -12.40 8.60
C LEU A 22 -2.48 -11.99 10.01
N GLY A 23 -3.70 -11.46 10.14
CA GLY A 23 -4.30 -11.17 11.43
C GLY A 23 -4.40 -12.44 12.29
N GLY A 24 -4.75 -13.58 11.69
CA GLY A 24 -4.90 -14.83 12.42
C GLY A 24 -3.58 -15.26 13.07
N ARG A 25 -2.47 -15.09 12.34
CA ARG A 25 -1.13 -15.44 12.82
C ARG A 25 -0.58 -14.45 13.83
N GLU A 26 -0.77 -13.15 13.61
CA GLU A 26 -0.14 -12.09 14.41
C GLU A 26 -0.99 -11.64 15.61
N ILE A 27 -2.31 -11.79 15.56
CA ILE A 27 -3.24 -11.29 16.59
C ILE A 27 -4.03 -12.44 17.22
N LEU A 28 -4.79 -13.22 16.42
CA LEU A 28 -5.69 -14.23 16.99
C LEU A 28 -4.94 -15.31 17.76
N ARG A 29 -3.97 -15.99 17.12
CA ARG A 29 -3.24 -17.09 17.76
C ARG A 29 -2.54 -16.66 19.05
N PRO A 30 -1.80 -15.53 19.12
CA PRO A 30 -1.26 -15.04 20.38
C PRO A 30 -2.34 -14.73 21.42
N THR A 31 -3.48 -14.15 21.01
CA THR A 31 -4.60 -13.86 21.91
C THR A 31 -5.20 -15.12 22.50
N LEU A 32 -5.41 -16.17 21.70
CA LEU A 32 -5.95 -17.45 22.17
C LEU A 32 -4.96 -18.25 23.03
N ALA A 33 -3.65 -18.04 22.83
CA ALA A 33 -2.60 -18.65 23.64
C ALA A 33 -2.43 -17.99 25.02
N ALA A 34 -2.94 -16.77 25.20
CA ALA A 34 -2.92 -16.08 26.49
C ALA A 34 -3.81 -16.80 27.53
N PRO A 35 -3.55 -16.62 28.85
CA PRO A 35 -4.32 -17.24 29.92
C PRO A 35 -5.70 -16.59 30.13
N LEU A 36 -6.53 -16.58 29.07
CA LEU A 36 -7.90 -16.07 29.09
C LEU A 36 -8.89 -17.10 29.62
N HIS A 37 -9.96 -16.63 30.28
CA HIS A 37 -11.10 -17.45 30.65
C HIS A 37 -11.69 -18.16 29.41
N PRO A 38 -12.12 -19.44 29.48
CA PRO A 38 -12.56 -20.20 28.31
C PRO A 38 -13.67 -19.52 27.50
N VAL A 39 -14.64 -18.90 28.16
CA VAL A 39 -15.73 -18.16 27.49
C VAL A 39 -15.18 -16.96 26.72
N VAL A 40 -14.28 -16.17 27.30
CA VAL A 40 -13.67 -15.01 26.63
C VAL A 40 -12.89 -15.45 25.41
N ARG A 41 -12.12 -16.54 25.53
CA ARG A 41 -11.36 -17.13 24.42
C ARG A 41 -12.29 -17.53 23.26
N ALA A 42 -13.36 -18.28 23.56
CA ALA A 42 -14.34 -18.69 22.55
C ALA A 42 -15.05 -17.50 21.90
N THR A 43 -15.45 -16.50 22.69
CA THR A 43 -16.07 -15.27 22.16
C THR A 43 -15.13 -14.50 21.24
N GLN A 44 -13.84 -14.38 21.58
CA GLN A 44 -12.84 -13.74 20.72
C GLN A 44 -12.67 -14.48 19.39
N GLU A 45 -12.66 -15.82 19.42
CA GLU A 45 -12.58 -16.64 18.21
C GLU A 45 -13.81 -16.49 17.31
N VAL A 46 -15.02 -16.49 17.88
CA VAL A 46 -16.25 -16.21 17.12
C VAL A 46 -16.24 -14.79 16.54
N ALA A 47 -15.85 -13.79 17.34
CA ALA A 47 -15.74 -12.40 16.90
C ALA A 47 -14.74 -12.24 15.75
N TRP A 48 -13.65 -13.02 15.76
CA TRP A 48 -12.70 -13.05 14.67
C TRP A 48 -13.30 -13.58 13.36
N HIS A 49 -13.99 -14.72 13.43
CA HIS A 49 -14.55 -15.37 12.25
C HIS A 49 -15.75 -14.60 11.68
N ILE A 50 -16.58 -13.98 12.52
CA ILE A 50 -17.71 -13.17 12.04
C ILE A 50 -17.24 -11.92 11.30
N ILE A 51 -16.15 -11.28 11.72
CA ILE A 51 -15.55 -10.14 11.00
C ILE A 51 -15.01 -10.59 9.65
N THR A 52 -14.32 -11.73 9.60
CA THR A 52 -13.83 -12.32 8.34
C THR A 52 -14.98 -12.63 7.38
N TRP A 53 -16.03 -13.27 7.88
CA TRP A 53 -17.24 -13.59 7.12
C TRP A 53 -17.94 -12.34 6.60
N HIS A 54 -18.07 -11.31 7.45
CA HIS A 54 -18.65 -10.03 7.08
C HIS A 54 -17.93 -9.40 5.88
N PHE A 55 -16.59 -9.34 5.89
CA PHE A 55 -15.83 -8.83 4.75
C PHE A 55 -16.00 -9.67 3.49
N ALA A 56 -16.03 -11.01 3.62
CA ALA A 56 -16.25 -11.88 2.48
C ALA A 56 -17.62 -11.61 1.82
N VAL A 57 -18.68 -11.53 2.62
CA VAL A 57 -20.05 -11.26 2.14
C VAL A 57 -20.15 -9.89 1.48
N LEU A 58 -19.62 -8.83 2.10
CA LEU A 58 -19.65 -7.48 1.52
C LEU A 58 -18.85 -7.39 0.22
N GLY A 59 -17.68 -8.03 0.16
CA GLY A 59 -16.86 -8.07 -1.05
C GLY A 59 -17.55 -8.79 -2.21
N LEU A 60 -18.15 -9.96 -1.95
CA LEU A 60 -18.93 -10.70 -2.96
C LEU A 60 -20.19 -9.93 -3.39
N ALA A 61 -20.88 -9.28 -2.46
CA ALA A 61 -22.05 -8.47 -2.77
C ALA A 61 -21.69 -7.28 -3.68
N LEU A 62 -20.56 -6.61 -3.44
CA LEU A 62 -20.06 -5.53 -4.30
C LEU A 62 -19.79 -6.03 -5.72
N LEU A 63 -19.09 -7.17 -5.86
CA LEU A 63 -18.84 -7.79 -7.16
C LEU A 63 -20.15 -8.18 -7.87
N ALA A 64 -21.07 -8.82 -7.17
CA ALA A 64 -22.37 -9.21 -7.72
C ALA A 64 -23.19 -7.98 -8.14
N SER A 65 -23.17 -6.90 -7.35
CA SER A 65 -23.87 -5.66 -7.70
C SER A 65 -23.26 -4.94 -8.91
N ALA A 66 -21.96 -5.13 -9.17
CA ALA A 66 -21.31 -4.53 -10.33
C ALA A 66 -21.73 -5.19 -11.65
N TRP A 67 -22.03 -6.50 -11.64
CA TRP A 67 -22.16 -7.31 -12.86
C TRP A 67 -23.51 -8.02 -13.03
N LEU A 68 -24.17 -8.38 -11.93
CA LEU A 68 -25.38 -9.21 -11.94
C LEU A 68 -26.64 -8.41 -11.58
N VAL A 69 -26.53 -7.52 -10.58
CA VAL A 69 -27.67 -6.73 -10.09
C VAL A 69 -27.30 -5.24 -9.96
N PRO A 70 -27.13 -4.50 -11.07
CA PRO A 70 -26.68 -3.10 -11.05
C PRO A 70 -27.59 -2.16 -10.25
N SER A 71 -28.88 -2.46 -10.15
CA SER A 71 -29.83 -1.68 -9.35
C SER A 71 -29.54 -1.75 -7.85
N ALA A 72 -28.88 -2.80 -7.36
CA ALA A 72 -28.52 -2.96 -5.95
C ALA A 72 -27.21 -2.23 -5.58
N ALA A 73 -26.41 -1.82 -6.56
CA ALA A 73 -25.08 -1.26 -6.32
C ALA A 73 -25.05 -0.04 -5.39
N PRO A 74 -25.97 0.94 -5.44
CA PRO A 74 -25.95 2.06 -4.50
C PRO A 74 -26.14 1.62 -3.05
N ALA A 75 -27.09 0.71 -2.79
CA ALA A 75 -27.36 0.20 -1.45
C ALA A 75 -26.18 -0.63 -0.92
N THR A 76 -25.63 -1.52 -1.74
CA THR A 76 -24.46 -2.34 -1.39
C THR A 76 -23.22 -1.49 -1.11
N ALA A 77 -23.02 -0.42 -1.89
CA ALA A 77 -21.95 0.55 -1.69
C ALA A 77 -22.11 1.29 -0.36
N ALA A 78 -23.32 1.77 -0.06
CA ALA A 78 -23.62 2.48 1.18
C ALA A 78 -23.39 1.60 2.41
N ILE A 79 -23.89 0.36 2.41
CA ILE A 79 -23.71 -0.59 3.52
C ILE A 79 -22.23 -0.92 3.71
N THR A 80 -21.52 -1.29 2.64
CA THR A 80 -20.10 -1.64 2.74
C THR A 80 -19.26 -0.46 3.20
N GLY A 81 -19.55 0.73 2.66
CA GLY A 81 -18.84 1.95 3.00
C GLY A 81 -19.09 2.42 4.42
N ALA A 82 -20.33 2.33 4.91
CA ALA A 82 -20.65 2.62 6.30
C ALA A 82 -19.97 1.64 7.25
N SER A 83 -19.96 0.34 6.94
CA SER A 83 -19.22 -0.67 7.71
C SER A 83 -17.72 -0.35 7.77
N ALA A 84 -17.09 -0.08 6.62
CA ALA A 84 -15.68 0.27 6.55
C ALA A 84 -15.37 1.55 7.34
N LEU A 85 -16.21 2.58 7.24
CA LEU A 85 -16.06 3.82 8.02
C LEU A 85 -16.16 3.53 9.52
N GLY A 86 -17.13 2.71 9.95
CA GLY A 86 -17.27 2.28 11.33
C GLY A 86 -16.01 1.60 11.87
N TYR A 87 -15.44 0.65 11.13
CA TYR A 87 -14.19 -0.01 11.51
C TYR A 87 -13.02 0.99 11.58
N ALA A 88 -12.86 1.86 10.58
CA ALA A 88 -11.82 2.88 10.56
C ALA A 88 -11.88 3.77 11.81
N LEU A 89 -13.08 4.28 12.13
CA LEU A 89 -13.31 5.11 13.30
C LEU A 89 -13.03 4.34 14.61
N MET A 90 -13.46 3.08 14.72
CA MET A 90 -13.16 2.27 15.91
C MET A 90 -11.66 2.09 16.13
N PHE A 91 -10.90 1.78 15.09
CA PHE A 91 -9.44 1.61 15.20
C PHE A 91 -8.73 2.91 15.57
N VAL A 92 -9.13 4.04 14.99
CA VAL A 92 -8.59 5.36 15.37
C VAL A 92 -8.94 5.69 16.81
N VAL A 93 -10.22 5.61 17.20
CA VAL A 93 -10.69 6.01 18.53
C VAL A 93 -10.10 5.10 19.62
N LEU A 94 -10.10 3.78 19.42
CA LEU A 94 -9.52 2.85 20.39
C LEU A 94 -7.99 2.94 20.42
N GLY A 95 -7.35 3.14 19.27
CA GLY A 95 -5.90 3.39 19.18
C GLY A 95 -5.51 4.59 20.05
N MET A 96 -6.14 5.73 19.80
CA MET A 96 -5.94 6.96 20.57
C MET A 96 -6.22 6.77 22.07
N ARG A 97 -7.35 6.16 22.43
CA ARG A 97 -7.76 6.01 23.84
C ARG A 97 -6.92 5.01 24.63
N ARG A 98 -6.39 3.96 23.98
CA ARG A 98 -5.65 2.88 24.65
C ARG A 98 -4.14 3.08 24.60
N PHE A 99 -3.63 3.71 23.56
CA PHE A 99 -2.19 3.81 23.30
C PHE A 99 -1.69 5.25 23.11
N GLY A 100 -2.59 6.24 23.02
CA GLY A 100 -2.20 7.64 22.80
C GLY A 100 -1.88 7.99 21.34
N ASP A 101 -1.90 7.02 20.43
CA ASP A 101 -1.73 7.20 18.99
C ASP A 101 -2.54 6.18 18.18
N PRO A 102 -2.89 6.47 16.90
CA PRO A 102 -3.68 5.57 16.08
C PRO A 102 -2.81 4.55 15.33
N TRP A 103 -1.49 4.58 15.49
CA TRP A 103 -0.53 3.76 14.75
C TRP A 103 -0.27 2.41 15.42
N HIS A 104 -0.54 2.30 16.72
CA HIS A 104 -0.61 1.00 17.41
C HIS A 104 -1.72 0.10 16.83
N MET A 105 -2.74 0.68 16.22
CA MET A 105 -3.84 -0.03 15.57
C MET A 105 -4.04 0.49 14.13
N PRO A 106 -3.09 0.21 13.20
CA PRO A 106 -3.03 0.86 11.90
C PRO A 106 -4.07 0.34 10.89
N GLN A 107 -5.01 -0.52 11.30
CA GLN A 107 -6.01 -1.12 10.42
C GLN A 107 -6.91 -0.07 9.75
N TRP A 108 -7.07 1.12 10.35
CA TRP A 108 -7.80 2.24 9.74
C TRP A 108 -7.23 2.67 8.37
N VAL A 109 -5.94 2.43 8.11
CA VAL A 109 -5.30 2.70 6.81
C VAL A 109 -5.89 1.84 5.69
N LEU A 110 -6.44 0.66 6.00
CA LEU A 110 -7.15 -0.17 5.02
C LEU A 110 -8.62 0.24 4.89
N PHE A 111 -9.27 0.52 6.02
CA PHE A 111 -10.71 0.76 6.05
C PHE A 111 -11.12 2.15 5.58
N ALA A 112 -10.34 3.19 5.88
CA ALA A 112 -10.69 4.56 5.47
C ALA A 112 -10.68 4.74 3.93
N PRO A 113 -9.68 4.25 3.18
CA PRO A 113 -9.74 4.27 1.71
C PRO A 113 -10.89 3.43 1.16
N LEU A 114 -11.16 2.26 1.75
CA LEU A 114 -12.28 1.43 1.32
C LEU A 114 -13.62 2.14 1.50
N ALA A 115 -13.83 2.82 2.62
CA ALA A 115 -14.99 3.67 2.86
C ALA A 115 -15.10 4.80 1.84
N ALA A 116 -13.99 5.48 1.54
CA ALA A 116 -13.98 6.55 0.53
C ALA A 116 -14.30 6.02 -0.88
N ILE A 117 -13.73 4.89 -1.29
CA ILE A 117 -13.98 4.30 -2.62
C ILE A 117 -15.45 3.85 -2.75
N THR A 118 -16.04 3.33 -1.69
CA THR A 118 -17.42 2.83 -1.72
C THR A 118 -18.45 3.94 -1.59
N LEU A 119 -18.23 4.93 -0.72
CA LEU A 119 -19.18 6.02 -0.49
C LEU A 119 -19.01 7.18 -1.46
N VAL A 120 -17.78 7.53 -1.83
CA VAL A 120 -17.50 8.78 -2.56
C VAL A 120 -17.34 8.50 -4.05
N ALA A 121 -16.55 7.49 -4.44
CA ALA A 121 -16.24 7.25 -5.86
C ALA A 121 -17.45 7.06 -6.79
N PRO A 122 -18.61 6.51 -6.35
CA PRO A 122 -19.81 6.46 -7.20
C PRO A 122 -20.39 7.82 -7.56
N HIS A 123 -20.10 8.84 -6.73
CA HIS A 123 -20.62 10.20 -6.85
C HIS A 123 -19.59 11.20 -7.40
N VAL A 124 -18.33 10.78 -7.57
CA VAL A 124 -17.31 11.62 -8.19
C VAL A 124 -17.50 11.59 -9.70
N ASP A 125 -17.77 12.75 -10.27
CA ASP A 125 -17.68 12.93 -11.72
C ASP A 125 -16.23 12.69 -12.14
N VAL A 126 -16.01 11.66 -12.97
CA VAL A 126 -14.69 11.33 -13.51
C VAL A 126 -14.10 12.48 -14.33
N HIS A 127 -14.93 13.37 -14.87
CA HIS A 127 -14.48 14.60 -15.53
C HIS A 127 -13.92 15.64 -14.55
N ALA A 128 -14.32 15.63 -13.27
CA ALA A 128 -13.69 16.45 -12.24
C ALA A 128 -12.27 15.96 -11.90
N LEU A 129 -11.91 14.74 -12.30
CA LEU A 129 -10.61 14.12 -12.06
C LEU A 129 -9.60 14.35 -13.18
N VAL A 130 -9.89 15.20 -14.18
CA VAL A 130 -8.94 15.52 -15.27
C VAL A 130 -7.61 16.06 -14.74
N TRP A 131 -7.62 16.72 -13.58
CA TRP A 131 -6.41 17.20 -12.91
C TRP A 131 -5.61 16.09 -12.21
N LEU A 132 -6.23 14.95 -11.87
CA LEU A 132 -5.54 13.86 -11.19
C LEU A 132 -4.40 13.32 -12.03
N ARG A 133 -4.58 13.20 -13.34
CA ARG A 133 -3.57 12.63 -14.23
C ARG A 133 -2.26 13.44 -14.23
N PRO A 134 -2.25 14.74 -14.57
CA PRO A 134 -1.01 15.52 -14.56
C PRO A 134 -0.47 15.73 -13.13
N VAL A 135 -1.34 15.86 -12.12
CA VAL A 135 -0.88 16.01 -10.72
C VAL A 135 -0.21 14.74 -10.22
N ALA A 136 -0.82 13.56 -10.44
CA ALA A 136 -0.25 12.28 -10.05
C ALA A 136 1.07 12.02 -10.78
N ALA A 137 1.14 12.36 -12.06
CA ALA A 137 2.36 12.25 -12.83
C ALA A 137 3.48 13.16 -12.31
N GLY A 138 3.15 14.41 -11.97
CA GLY A 138 4.11 15.37 -11.42
C GLY A 138 4.65 14.92 -10.07
N LEU A 139 3.76 14.51 -9.17
CA LEU A 139 4.14 13.97 -7.86
C LEU A 139 4.97 12.68 -7.98
N GLY A 140 4.55 11.74 -8.83
CA GLY A 140 5.27 10.49 -9.07
C GLY A 140 6.67 10.73 -9.64
N ALA A 141 6.77 11.59 -10.67
CA ALA A 141 8.05 11.97 -11.25
C ALA A 141 8.98 12.65 -10.24
N LEU A 142 8.45 13.58 -9.42
CA LEU A 142 9.22 14.25 -8.36
C LEU A 142 9.77 13.25 -7.34
N LEU A 143 8.94 12.30 -6.88
CA LEU A 143 9.39 11.26 -5.94
C LEU A 143 10.46 10.36 -6.56
N PHE A 144 10.30 9.94 -7.82
CA PHE A 144 11.33 9.17 -8.52
C PHE A 144 12.66 9.92 -8.63
N VAL A 145 12.62 11.22 -8.97
CA VAL A 145 13.81 12.08 -9.01
C VAL A 145 14.45 12.19 -7.63
N ALA A 146 13.67 12.42 -6.57
CA ALA A 146 14.19 12.51 -5.21
C ALA A 146 14.88 11.21 -4.75
N ILE A 147 14.26 10.04 -5.02
CA ILE A 147 14.85 8.74 -4.68
C ILE A 147 16.10 8.47 -5.55
N SER A 148 16.08 8.85 -6.83
CA SER A 148 17.24 8.74 -7.70
C SER A 148 18.42 9.57 -7.20
N ALA A 149 18.17 10.81 -6.76
CA ALA A 149 19.19 11.69 -6.18
C ALA A 149 19.85 11.09 -4.94
N LEU A 150 19.07 10.43 -4.07
CA LEU A 150 19.62 9.68 -2.93
C LEU A 150 20.57 8.56 -3.39
N HIS A 151 20.18 7.79 -4.42
CA HIS A 151 21.02 6.71 -4.94
C HIS A 151 22.30 7.24 -5.59
N PHE A 152 22.26 8.34 -6.36
CA PHE A 152 23.48 8.98 -6.85
C PHE A 152 24.37 9.46 -5.70
N GLY A 153 23.78 10.06 -4.66
CA GLY A 153 24.50 10.45 -3.45
C GLY A 153 25.20 9.26 -2.79
N TRP A 154 24.50 8.15 -2.60
CA TRP A 154 25.05 6.92 -2.02
C TRP A 154 26.14 6.28 -2.89
N ALA A 155 25.99 6.32 -4.21
CA ALA A 155 27.03 5.89 -5.13
C ALA A 155 28.31 6.75 -5.02
N GLY A 156 28.15 8.04 -4.73
CA GLY A 156 29.24 8.98 -4.45
C GLY A 156 29.78 8.95 -3.01
N GLY A 157 29.27 8.06 -2.14
CA GLY A 157 29.71 7.95 -0.75
C GLY A 157 29.03 8.89 0.25
N ALA A 158 27.89 9.48 -0.10
CA ALA A 158 27.09 10.22 0.87
C ALA A 158 26.38 9.27 1.85
N SER A 159 26.34 9.63 3.14
CA SER A 159 25.58 8.89 4.16
C SER A 159 24.15 9.41 4.37
N PHE A 160 23.79 10.57 3.80
CA PHE A 160 22.48 11.18 3.97
C PHE A 160 21.35 10.23 3.54
N PRO A 161 20.22 10.15 4.26
CA PRO A 161 19.84 10.94 5.45
C PRO A 161 20.35 10.38 6.79
N ALA A 162 21.21 9.35 6.77
CA ALA A 162 21.78 8.80 7.99
C ALA A 162 22.97 9.62 8.49
N ARG A 163 23.25 9.49 9.79
CA ARG A 163 24.36 10.18 10.47
C ARG A 163 25.73 9.76 9.94
N ASP A 164 25.87 8.48 9.61
CA ASP A 164 27.10 7.86 9.14
C ASP A 164 26.78 6.66 8.23
N HIS A 165 27.83 6.05 7.66
CA HIS A 165 27.69 4.95 6.72
C HIS A 165 27.12 3.68 7.35
N ASP A 166 27.49 3.37 8.59
CA ASP A 166 26.97 2.18 9.29
C ASP A 166 25.47 2.31 9.57
N ALA A 167 25.04 3.51 9.98
CA ALA A 167 23.62 3.84 10.15
C ALA A 167 22.86 3.76 8.82
N LEU A 168 23.46 4.21 7.71
CA LEU A 168 22.85 4.08 6.38
C LEU A 168 22.69 2.61 5.99
N ILE A 169 23.72 1.80 6.17
CA ILE A 169 23.69 0.35 5.86
C ILE A 169 22.60 -0.36 6.68
N ALA A 170 22.54 -0.08 7.99
CA ALA A 170 21.53 -0.65 8.87
C ALA A 170 20.10 -0.21 8.51
N ALA A 171 19.92 1.00 7.99
CA ALA A 171 18.62 1.58 7.65
C ALA A 171 18.14 1.28 6.23
N ALA A 172 19.04 1.17 5.25
CA ALA A 172 18.73 1.01 3.83
C ALA A 172 18.88 -0.44 3.34
N VAL A 173 19.81 -1.22 3.92
CA VAL A 173 20.11 -2.59 3.50
C VAL A 173 19.64 -3.62 4.54
N GLY A 174 19.56 -3.23 5.81
CA GLY A 174 19.20 -4.13 6.91
C GLY A 174 20.27 -5.19 7.19
N SER A 175 21.54 -4.83 7.00
CA SER A 175 22.70 -5.69 7.32
C SER A 175 23.40 -5.22 8.60
N LYS A 176 24.25 -6.09 9.16
CA LYS A 176 25.01 -5.80 10.39
C LYS A 176 26.07 -4.72 10.15
N VAL A 177 26.40 -3.98 11.21
CA VAL A 177 27.51 -3.00 11.25
C VAL A 177 28.78 -3.63 10.68
N GLY A 178 29.49 -2.88 9.83
CA GLY A 178 30.69 -3.37 9.11
C GLY A 178 30.41 -4.15 7.81
N SER A 179 29.15 -4.36 7.43
CA SER A 179 28.81 -4.89 6.11
C SER A 179 29.06 -3.85 5.02
N LYS A 180 29.53 -4.26 3.84
CA LYS A 180 29.70 -3.32 2.71
C LYS A 180 28.34 -2.95 2.10
N MET A 181 28.21 -1.68 1.71
CA MET A 181 27.13 -1.23 0.82
C MET A 181 27.16 -2.04 -0.50
N PRO A 182 26.01 -2.18 -1.19
CA PRO A 182 25.99 -2.60 -2.59
C PRO A 182 26.99 -1.77 -3.41
N GLY A 183 27.67 -2.42 -4.36
CA GLY A 183 28.72 -1.75 -5.16
C GLY A 183 28.19 -0.53 -5.89
N GLY A 184 28.99 0.53 -6.00
CA GLY A 184 28.57 1.83 -6.56
C GLY A 184 27.93 1.74 -7.95
N VAL A 185 28.40 0.81 -8.80
CA VAL A 185 27.82 0.56 -10.12
C VAL A 185 26.35 0.14 -10.03
N ALA A 186 26.01 -0.78 -9.12
CA ALA A 186 24.63 -1.23 -8.95
C ALA A 186 23.74 -0.08 -8.48
N THR A 187 24.24 0.76 -7.57
CA THR A 187 23.52 1.94 -7.08
C THR A 187 23.27 2.97 -8.19
N VAL A 188 24.25 3.19 -9.08
CA VAL A 188 24.09 4.07 -10.26
C VAL A 188 23.06 3.50 -11.25
N VAL A 189 23.08 2.19 -11.51
CA VAL A 189 22.09 1.54 -12.39
C VAL A 189 20.68 1.76 -11.86
N VAL A 190 20.47 1.59 -10.55
CA VAL A 190 19.18 1.89 -9.90
C VAL A 190 18.81 3.37 -10.06
N ALA A 191 19.75 4.28 -9.82
CA ALA A 191 19.51 5.72 -9.94
C ALA A 191 19.05 6.11 -11.36
N ILE A 192 19.70 5.59 -12.40
CA ILE A 192 19.33 5.81 -13.80
C ILE A 192 17.96 5.20 -14.10
N GLY A 193 17.68 3.98 -13.63
CA GLY A 193 16.38 3.34 -13.79
C GLY A 193 15.24 4.17 -13.18
N LEU A 194 15.46 4.76 -12.01
CA LEU A 194 14.49 5.65 -11.36
C LEU A 194 14.28 6.96 -12.14
N LEU A 195 15.32 7.53 -12.76
CA LEU A 195 15.15 8.69 -13.67
C LEU A 195 14.31 8.33 -14.90
N MET A 196 14.53 7.14 -15.48
CA MET A 196 13.72 6.66 -16.59
C MET A 196 12.27 6.47 -16.18
N PHE A 197 12.01 5.96 -14.98
CA PHE A 197 10.67 5.87 -14.41
C PHE A 197 10.03 7.25 -14.21
N ALA A 198 10.79 8.26 -13.76
CA ALA A 198 10.30 9.64 -13.67
C ALA A 198 9.85 10.17 -15.05
N LEU A 199 10.69 9.98 -16.07
CA LEU A 199 10.41 10.43 -17.43
C LEU A 199 9.19 9.71 -18.05
N CYS A 200 9.10 8.39 -17.90
CA CYS A 200 7.92 7.62 -18.31
C CYS A 200 6.65 8.10 -17.61
N THR A 201 6.70 8.32 -16.30
CA THR A 201 5.55 8.78 -15.50
C THR A 201 5.08 10.17 -15.94
N ALA A 202 6.01 11.11 -16.14
CA ALA A 202 5.71 12.44 -16.64
C ALA A 202 5.09 12.40 -18.05
N ALA A 203 5.60 11.54 -18.94
CA ALA A 203 5.07 11.38 -20.30
C ALA A 203 3.66 10.76 -20.28
N LEU A 204 3.41 9.75 -19.44
CA LEU A 204 2.09 9.15 -19.24
C LEU A 204 1.06 10.19 -18.77
N GLY A 205 1.46 11.09 -17.88
CA GLY A 205 0.63 12.20 -17.40
C GLY A 205 0.43 13.36 -18.36
N GLY A 206 1.11 13.37 -19.52
CA GLY A 206 1.07 14.47 -20.48
C GLY A 206 1.87 15.72 -20.06
N LEU A 207 2.76 15.61 -19.07
CA LEU A 207 3.60 16.73 -18.62
C LEU A 207 4.80 16.98 -19.56
N VAL A 208 5.24 15.94 -20.26
CA VAL A 208 6.32 16.01 -21.26
C VAL A 208 5.88 15.30 -22.53
N ARG A 209 6.52 15.65 -23.66
CA ARG A 209 6.25 14.98 -24.94
C ARG A 209 6.66 13.49 -24.86
N PRO A 210 5.83 12.56 -25.35
CA PRO A 210 6.23 11.16 -25.45
C PRO A 210 7.52 10.99 -26.26
N PHE A 211 8.46 10.24 -25.72
CA PHE A 211 9.76 9.95 -26.34
C PHE A 211 9.83 8.52 -26.92
N MET A 212 8.75 7.75 -26.76
CA MET A 212 8.55 6.42 -27.34
C MET A 212 7.07 6.26 -27.76
N PRO A 213 6.74 5.30 -28.63
CA PRO A 213 5.35 5.08 -29.04
C PRO A 213 4.45 4.73 -27.86
N GLU A 214 3.19 5.16 -27.90
CA GLU A 214 2.22 5.01 -26.80
C GLU A 214 2.10 3.59 -26.24
N PRO A 215 2.07 2.50 -27.06
CA PRO A 215 1.97 1.15 -26.53
C PRO A 215 3.16 0.77 -25.62
N TRP A 216 4.37 1.17 -25.98
CA TRP A 216 5.58 0.91 -25.19
C TRP A 216 5.58 1.71 -23.90
N LEU A 217 5.14 2.98 -23.96
CA LEU A 217 5.04 3.83 -22.78
C LEU A 217 4.01 3.28 -21.78
N ARG A 218 2.86 2.80 -22.27
CA ARG A 218 1.84 2.13 -21.43
C ARG A 218 2.35 0.81 -20.86
N ALA A 219 3.07 0.01 -21.65
CA ALA A 219 3.68 -1.23 -21.17
C ALA A 219 4.69 -0.96 -20.04
N ALA A 220 5.52 0.08 -20.18
CA ALA A 220 6.42 0.53 -19.12
C ALA A 220 5.64 0.95 -17.85
N GLY A 221 4.55 1.70 -18.00
CA GLY A 221 3.66 2.06 -16.90
C GLY A 221 3.10 0.85 -16.15
N TYR A 222 2.59 -0.16 -16.85
CA TYR A 222 2.12 -1.40 -16.23
C TYR A 222 3.25 -2.16 -15.54
N ALA A 223 4.44 -2.25 -16.15
CA ALA A 223 5.59 -2.88 -15.53
C ALA A 223 5.99 -2.19 -14.21
N MET A 224 5.99 -0.85 -14.19
CA MET A 224 6.23 -0.06 -12.97
C MET A 224 5.18 -0.33 -11.90
N ILE A 225 3.89 -0.33 -12.25
CA ILE A 225 2.80 -0.65 -11.31
C ILE A 225 3.04 -2.02 -10.69
N VAL A 226 3.37 -3.04 -11.48
CA VAL A 226 3.66 -4.39 -10.98
C VAL A 226 4.87 -4.39 -10.05
N ILE A 227 6.01 -3.82 -10.48
CA ILE A 227 7.25 -3.79 -9.69
C ILE A 227 7.03 -3.14 -8.31
N PHE A 228 6.40 -1.96 -8.29
CA PHE A 228 6.20 -1.21 -7.04
C PHE A 228 5.09 -1.80 -6.17
N SER A 229 4.05 -2.40 -6.76
CA SER A 229 3.04 -3.15 -6.01
C SER A 229 3.63 -4.39 -5.35
N LEU A 230 4.45 -5.15 -6.08
CA LEU A 230 5.16 -6.30 -5.53
C LEU A 230 6.11 -5.86 -4.41
N ARG A 231 6.87 -4.78 -4.59
CA ARG A 231 7.75 -4.25 -3.54
C ARG A 231 6.97 -3.85 -2.29
N CYS A 232 5.83 -3.15 -2.46
CA CYS A 232 4.93 -2.78 -1.39
C CYS A 232 4.50 -4.00 -0.58
N ILE A 233 3.95 -5.02 -1.24
CA ILE A 233 3.46 -6.25 -0.61
C ILE A 233 4.61 -7.00 0.07
N ILE A 234 5.71 -7.26 -0.65
CA ILE A 234 6.83 -8.06 -0.16
C ILE A 234 7.46 -7.43 1.09
N GLY A 235 7.58 -6.10 1.19
CA GLY A 235 8.22 -5.47 2.36
C GLY A 235 7.51 -5.73 3.69
N PHE A 236 6.21 -6.09 3.70
CA PHE A 236 5.51 -6.52 4.92
C PHE A 236 5.90 -7.93 5.36
N PHE A 237 6.25 -8.80 4.40
CA PHE A 237 6.64 -10.20 4.61
C PHE A 237 8.15 -10.43 4.54
N GLU A 238 8.94 -9.40 4.29
CA GLU A 238 10.37 -9.51 4.00
C GLU A 238 11.14 -10.15 5.16
N ALA A 239 10.71 -9.96 6.40
CA ALA A 239 11.30 -10.61 7.58
C ALA A 239 11.18 -12.16 7.55
N VAL A 240 10.20 -12.70 6.82
CA VAL A 240 10.06 -14.15 6.59
C VAL A 240 11.06 -14.63 5.55
N LEU A 241 11.23 -13.86 4.46
CA LEU A 241 12.12 -14.20 3.36
C LEU A 241 13.60 -13.97 3.72
N ARG A 242 13.86 -12.98 4.57
CA ARG A 242 15.20 -12.53 4.96
C ARG A 242 15.27 -12.36 6.48
N PRO A 243 15.37 -13.45 7.26
CA PRO A 243 15.38 -13.39 8.72
C PRO A 243 16.46 -12.50 9.33
N SER A 244 17.55 -12.22 8.58
CA SER A 244 18.64 -11.36 9.02
C SER A 244 18.25 -9.89 9.25
N ILE A 245 17.11 -9.42 8.71
CA ILE A 245 16.65 -8.04 8.93
C ILE A 245 15.89 -7.86 10.24
N VAL A 246 15.52 -8.96 10.91
CA VAL A 246 14.73 -8.90 12.15
C VAL A 246 15.50 -8.13 13.22
N GLY A 247 14.85 -7.13 13.81
CA GLY A 247 15.45 -6.24 14.81
C GLY A 247 16.29 -5.08 14.26
N THR A 248 16.50 -5.01 12.94
CA THR A 248 17.23 -3.89 12.31
C THR A 248 16.33 -2.66 12.12
N PRO A 249 16.91 -1.44 12.03
CA PRO A 249 16.16 -0.23 11.65
C PRO A 249 15.46 -0.38 10.29
N TYR A 250 16.09 -1.07 9.35
CA TYR A 250 15.52 -1.37 8.04
C TYR A 250 14.16 -2.08 8.13
N MET A 251 13.98 -3.08 9.00
CA MET A 251 12.68 -3.77 9.09
C MET A 251 11.55 -2.80 9.45
N ARG A 252 11.82 -1.91 10.40
CA ARG A 252 10.86 -0.90 10.83
C ARG A 252 10.59 0.11 9.69
N LEU A 253 11.63 0.61 9.04
CA LEU A 253 11.50 1.56 7.92
C LEU A 253 10.85 0.92 6.69
N SER A 254 11.14 -0.35 6.40
CA SER A 254 10.54 -1.09 5.29
C SER A 254 9.02 -1.13 5.43
N ARG A 255 8.52 -1.46 6.63
CA ARG A 255 7.08 -1.53 6.91
C ARG A 255 6.39 -0.17 6.98
N MET A 256 7.04 0.82 7.60
CA MET A 256 6.40 2.12 7.86
C MET A 256 6.59 3.15 6.75
N VAL A 257 7.67 3.04 5.96
CA VAL A 257 8.06 4.06 4.99
C VAL A 257 8.25 3.46 3.61
N TYR A 258 9.16 2.48 3.43
CA TYR A 258 9.57 2.06 2.09
C TYR A 258 8.46 1.30 1.34
N SER A 259 7.77 0.35 1.98
CA SER A 259 6.63 -0.35 1.38
C SER A 259 5.46 0.59 1.08
N PRO A 260 5.00 1.43 2.02
CA PRO A 260 3.97 2.43 1.74
C PRO A 260 4.36 3.38 0.61
N LEU A 261 5.61 3.85 0.56
CA LEU A 261 6.12 4.69 -0.52
C LEU A 261 6.09 3.97 -1.87
N ALA A 262 6.47 2.69 -1.92
CA ALA A 262 6.35 1.88 -3.13
C ALA A 262 4.88 1.75 -3.58
N GLY A 263 3.95 1.50 -2.64
CA GLY A 263 2.52 1.48 -2.94
C GLY A 263 2.01 2.82 -3.49
N LEU A 264 2.45 3.93 -2.91
CA LEU A 264 2.14 5.28 -3.40
C LEU A 264 2.68 5.51 -4.82
N LEU A 265 3.91 5.12 -5.11
CA LEU A 265 4.48 5.22 -6.46
C LEU A 265 3.66 4.41 -7.48
N ALA A 266 3.27 3.18 -7.15
CA ALA A 266 2.40 2.36 -8.01
C ALA A 266 1.06 3.06 -8.28
N LEU A 267 0.43 3.63 -7.24
CA LEU A 267 -0.82 4.36 -7.36
C LEU A 267 -0.70 5.61 -8.23
N LEU A 268 0.35 6.41 -8.01
CA LEU A 268 0.60 7.63 -8.80
C LEU A 268 0.80 7.31 -10.27
N VAL A 269 1.53 6.23 -10.59
CA VAL A 269 1.71 5.76 -11.98
C VAL A 269 0.38 5.30 -12.57
N ALA A 270 -0.43 4.55 -11.83
CA ALA A 270 -1.75 4.12 -12.29
C ALA A 270 -2.68 5.32 -12.57
N CYS A 271 -2.68 6.33 -11.70
CA CYS A 271 -3.43 7.58 -11.91
C CYS A 271 -2.91 8.37 -13.12
N ALA A 272 -1.60 8.38 -13.37
CA ALA A 272 -1.02 9.00 -14.56
C ALA A 272 -1.43 8.31 -15.88
N MET A 273 -1.90 7.05 -15.82
CA MET A 273 -2.35 6.26 -16.98
C MET A 273 -3.85 6.39 -17.27
N LEU A 274 -4.61 7.11 -16.43
CA LEU A 274 -6.04 7.35 -16.66
C LEU A 274 -6.25 8.10 -18.00
N ARG A 275 -7.34 7.78 -18.69
CA ARG A 275 -7.74 8.45 -19.94
C ARG A 275 -8.67 9.60 -19.65
#